data_AF-A0A418SRX0-F1
#
_entry.id   AF-A0A418SRX0-F1
#
_cell.length_a   1.000
_cell.length_b   1.000
_cell.length_c   1.000
_cell.angle_alpha   90.00
_cell.angle_beta   90.00
_cell.angle_gamma   90.00
#
_symmetry.space_group_name_H-M   'P 1'
#
loop_
_entity.id
_entity.type
_entity.pdbx_description
1 polymer ?
#
loop_
_entity_poly.entity_id
_entity_poly.type
_entity_poly.pdbx_seq_one_letter_code
_entity_poly.pdbx_strand_id
1 'polypeptide(L)'
;MSKAFIPTAARPGVITANDLREGHNVWMCEDGWTPDPAQATLYEDEAIAELALLKAIGQDNLVVGPYMVEARRGPNGPEPTHFREAFRQKGPSNYFHGIQTTKKSEAAHV
;
A
#
# COMPACT_ATOMS: atom_id res chain seq x y z
N MET A 1 17.42 11.37 9.63
CA MET A 1 16.12 10.87 9.17
C MET A 1 16.09 11.03 7.66
N SER A 2 15.89 9.95 6.90
CA SER A 2 15.74 10.04 5.44
C SER A 2 14.58 10.98 5.11
N LYS A 3 14.72 11.79 4.05
CA LYS A 3 13.67 12.71 3.59
C LYS A 3 12.39 11.91 3.30
N ALA A 4 11.25 12.38 3.79
CA ALA A 4 9.95 11.82 3.43
C ALA A 4 9.76 11.88 1.91
N PHE A 5 9.19 10.84 1.32
CA PHE A 5 8.90 10.83 -0.11
C PHE A 5 7.73 11.78 -0.40
N ILE A 6 7.93 12.68 -1.38
CA ILE A 6 6.95 13.68 -1.80
C ILE A 6 6.47 13.28 -3.21
N PRO A 7 5.17 12.98 -3.39
CA PRO A 7 4.65 12.58 -4.69
C PRO A 7 4.58 13.77 -5.65
N THR A 8 4.76 13.46 -6.93
CA THR A 8 4.57 14.39 -8.05
C THR A 8 3.90 13.63 -9.20
N ALA A 9 3.37 14.33 -10.20
CA ALA A 9 2.81 13.69 -11.39
C ALA A 9 3.81 12.73 -12.10
N ALA A 10 5.11 13.05 -12.07
CA ALA A 10 6.17 12.21 -12.65
C ALA A 10 6.58 11.05 -11.74
N ARG A 11 6.45 11.20 -10.43
CA ARG A 11 6.80 10.21 -9.40
C ARG A 11 5.65 10.10 -8.41
N PRO A 12 4.58 9.39 -8.77
CA PRO A 12 3.42 9.29 -7.91
C PRO A 12 3.70 8.39 -6.70
N GLY A 13 2.82 8.49 -5.70
CA GLY A 13 2.90 7.71 -4.47
C GLY A 13 1.60 7.05 -4.09
N VAL A 14 1.70 6.05 -3.22
CA VAL A 14 0.56 5.44 -2.53
C VAL A 14 0.78 5.53 -1.02
N ILE A 15 -0.30 5.60 -0.25
CA ILE A 15 -0.25 5.44 1.21
C ILE A 15 -0.40 3.94 1.50
N THR A 16 0.51 3.40 2.30
CA THR A 16 0.42 2.03 2.80
C THR A 16 0.62 1.98 4.30
N ALA A 17 0.05 0.97 4.93
CA ALA A 17 0.14 0.71 6.36
C ALA A 17 0.05 -0.80 6.62
N ASN A 18 0.08 -1.21 7.88
CA ASN A 18 -0.32 -2.55 8.29
C ASN A 18 -1.71 -2.49 8.92
N ASP A 19 -2.58 -3.44 8.59
CA ASP A 19 -3.85 -3.63 9.28
C ASP A 19 -3.57 -3.88 10.77
N LEU A 20 -4.28 -3.18 11.66
CA LEU A 20 -4.05 -3.27 13.10
C LEU A 20 -4.31 -4.66 13.67
N ARG A 21 -5.34 -5.35 13.16
CA ARG A 21 -5.84 -6.61 13.72
C ARG A 21 -5.11 -7.80 13.12
N GLU A 22 -5.01 -7.81 11.80
CA GLU A 22 -4.49 -8.95 11.03
C GLU A 22 -3.00 -8.78 10.68
N GLY A 23 -2.45 -7.57 10.80
CA GLY A 23 -1.03 -7.28 10.57
C GLY A 23 -0.58 -7.32 9.10
N HIS A 24 -1.44 -7.73 8.17
CA HIS A 24 -1.09 -7.73 6.74
C HIS A 24 -1.03 -6.30 6.18
N ASN A 25 -0.40 -6.17 5.01
CA ASN A 25 -0.23 -4.87 4.40
C ASN A 25 -1.53 -4.42 3.75
N VAL A 26 -1.87 -3.15 3.93
CA VAL A 26 -3.03 -2.52 3.31
C VAL A 26 -2.61 -1.22 2.63
N TRP A 27 -3.40 -0.81 1.65
CA TRP A 27 -3.21 0.41 0.89
C TRP A 27 -4.45 1.28 1.00
N MET A 28 -4.25 2.59 1.08
CA MET A 28 -5.36 3.52 1.15
C MET A 28 -6.02 3.62 -0.23
N CYS A 29 -7.34 3.49 -0.28
CA CYS A 29 -8.19 3.69 -1.45
C CYS A 29 -9.27 4.74 -1.15
N GLU A 30 -10.12 5.07 -2.11
CA GLU A 30 -11.19 6.06 -1.94
C GLU A 30 -12.14 5.69 -0.78
N ASP A 31 -12.44 4.40 -0.64
CA ASP A 31 -13.38 3.85 0.34
C ASP A 31 -12.72 3.41 1.67
N GLY A 32 -11.43 3.71 1.88
CA GLY A 32 -10.71 3.37 3.11
C GLY A 32 -9.42 2.61 2.86
N TRP A 33 -9.38 1.33 3.25
CA TRP A 33 -8.21 0.47 3.15
C TRP A 33 -8.53 -0.81 2.38
N THR A 34 -7.62 -1.22 1.51
CA THR A 34 -7.74 -2.44 0.71
C THR A 34 -6.48 -3.31 0.86
N PRO A 35 -6.60 -4.65 0.91
CA PRO A 35 -5.46 -5.55 0.83
C PRO A 35 -4.94 -5.71 -0.61
N ASP A 36 -5.66 -5.20 -1.62
CA ASP A 36 -5.23 -5.23 -3.01
C ASP A 36 -4.47 -3.93 -3.37
N PRO A 37 -3.14 -3.98 -3.56
CA PRO A 37 -2.36 -2.80 -3.91
C PRO A 37 -2.76 -2.17 -5.25
N ALA A 38 -3.41 -2.92 -6.15
CA ALA A 38 -3.86 -2.41 -7.44
C ALA A 38 -5.04 -1.42 -7.30
N GLN A 39 -5.79 -1.49 -6.19
CA GLN A 39 -6.89 -0.58 -5.88
C GLN A 39 -6.46 0.67 -5.09
N ALA A 40 -5.16 0.80 -4.80
CA ALA A 40 -4.65 1.94 -4.04
C ALA A 40 -4.89 3.27 -4.77
N THR A 41 -5.24 4.31 -4.03
CA THR A 41 -5.29 5.68 -4.55
C THR A 41 -3.87 6.14 -4.88
N LEU A 42 -3.68 6.58 -6.12
CA LEU A 42 -2.41 7.11 -6.60
C LEU A 42 -2.37 8.63 -6.41
N TYR A 43 -1.45 9.09 -5.57
CA TYR A 43 -1.26 10.49 -5.26
C TYR A 43 -0.18 11.09 -6.16
N GLU A 44 -0.51 12.22 -6.79
CA GLU A 44 0.34 12.93 -7.76
C GLU A 44 0.62 14.38 -7.36
N ASP A 45 -0.07 14.85 -6.32
CA ASP A 45 0.01 16.19 -5.77
C ASP A 45 0.39 16.10 -4.29
N GLU A 46 1.36 16.91 -3.89
CA GLU A 46 1.91 16.93 -2.53
C GLU A 46 0.86 17.30 -1.49
N ALA A 47 0.08 18.36 -1.73
CA ALA A 47 -0.89 18.84 -0.74
C ALA A 47 -2.04 17.84 -0.52
N ILE A 48 -2.53 17.21 -1.60
CA ILE A 48 -3.53 16.15 -1.50
C ILE A 48 -2.98 14.94 -0.76
N ALA A 49 -1.73 14.53 -1.07
CA ALA A 49 -1.09 13.40 -0.43
C ALA A 49 -0.84 13.62 1.07
N GLU A 50 -0.39 14.81 1.45
CA GLU A 50 -0.15 15.18 2.85
C GLU A 50 -1.46 15.15 3.65
N LEU A 51 -2.54 15.70 3.10
CA LEU A 51 -3.86 15.67 3.75
C LEU A 51 -4.36 14.24 3.93
N ALA A 52 -4.21 13.40 2.91
CA ALA A 52 -4.60 11.99 2.98
C ALA A 52 -3.74 11.22 3.99
N LEU A 53 -2.44 11.50 4.07
CA LEU A 53 -1.52 10.89 5.03
C LEU A 53 -1.86 11.30 6.47
N LEU A 54 -2.17 12.57 6.72
CA LEU A 54 -2.66 13.04 8.01
C LEU A 54 -3.96 12.33 8.41
N LYS A 55 -4.91 12.19 7.48
CA LYS A 55 -6.14 11.41 7.72
C LYS A 55 -5.83 9.95 8.03
N ALA A 56 -4.88 9.33 7.33
CA ALA A 56 -4.47 7.95 7.57
C ALA A 56 -3.82 7.77 8.96
N ILE A 57 -2.94 8.70 9.36
CA ILE A 57 -2.30 8.70 10.69
C ILE A 57 -3.35 8.77 11.82
N GLY A 58 -4.45 9.49 11.61
CA GLY A 58 -5.57 9.56 12.56
C GLY A 58 -6.46 8.31 12.65
N GLN A 59 -6.19 7.26 11.87
CA GLN A 59 -6.92 5.99 11.89
C GLN A 59 -6.15 4.89 12.64
N ASP A 60 -5.58 5.25 13.79
CA ASP A 60 -4.79 4.36 14.65
C ASP A 60 -5.57 3.16 15.19
N ASN A 61 -6.90 3.22 15.15
CA ASN A 61 -7.83 2.14 15.48
C ASN A 61 -8.02 1.13 14.33
N LEU A 62 -7.51 1.41 13.13
CA LEU A 62 -7.62 0.57 11.94
C LEU A 62 -6.26 0.09 11.43
N VAL A 63 -5.25 0.96 11.46
CA VAL A 63 -3.95 0.69 10.84
C VAL A 63 -2.78 1.17 11.68
N VAL A 64 -1.61 0.59 11.44
CA VAL A 64 -0.36 0.89 12.13
C VAL A 64 0.67 1.42 11.13
N GLY A 65 1.29 2.54 11.50
CA GLY A 65 2.39 3.17 10.77
C GLY A 65 2.08 3.53 9.31
N PRO A 66 1.04 4.31 8.98
CA PRO A 66 0.83 4.80 7.63
C PRO A 66 2.03 5.60 7.11
N TYR A 67 2.47 5.31 5.89
CA TYR A 67 3.53 6.06 5.22
C TYR A 67 3.29 6.14 3.71
N MET A 68 3.87 7.15 3.09
CA MET A 68 3.89 7.32 1.65
C MET A 68 5.06 6.57 1.03
N VAL A 69 4.82 5.86 -0.07
CA VAL A 69 5.87 5.23 -0.87
C VAL A 69 5.64 5.44 -2.36
N GLU A 70 6.74 5.54 -3.12
CA GLU A 70 6.69 5.70 -4.56
C GLU A 70 6.06 4.47 -5.23
N ALA A 71 5.17 4.74 -6.18
CA ALA A 71 4.55 3.74 -7.03
C ALA A 71 4.60 4.22 -8.48
N ARG A 72 4.44 3.29 -9.42
CA ARG A 72 4.25 3.61 -10.84
C ARG A 72 2.86 3.22 -11.29
N ARG A 73 2.36 3.87 -12.33
CA ARG A 73 1.13 3.49 -13.02
C ARG A 73 1.35 2.18 -13.75
N GLY A 74 0.69 1.11 -13.31
CA GLY A 74 0.64 -0.18 -13.98
C GLY A 74 -0.65 -0.35 -14.79
N PRO A 75 -0.75 -1.40 -15.63
CA PRO A 75 -1.93 -1.66 -16.47
C PRO A 75 -3.20 -1.97 -15.66
N ASN A 76 -3.05 -2.45 -14.43
CA ASN A 76 -4.16 -2.86 -13.56
C ASN A 76 -4.29 -2.00 -12.30
N GLY A 77 -3.47 -0.95 -12.15
CA GLY A 77 -3.37 -0.16 -10.92
C GLY A 77 -1.92 0.17 -10.53
N PRO A 78 -1.69 0.74 -9.33
CA PRO A 78 -0.36 1.08 -8.86
C PRO A 78 0.54 -0.13 -8.66
N GLU A 79 1.80 -0.01 -9.09
CA GLU A 79 2.83 -1.03 -8.89
C GLU A 79 4.01 -0.46 -8.08
N PRO A 80 4.65 -1.27 -7.21
CA PRO A 80 5.78 -0.82 -6.41
C PRO A 80 6.99 -0.51 -7.30
N THR A 81 7.67 0.61 -7.06
CA THR A 81 8.94 0.94 -7.74
C THR A 81 10.16 0.42 -6.97
N HIS A 82 10.05 0.32 -5.65
CA HIS A 82 11.14 -0.09 -4.78
C HIS A 82 11.03 -1.56 -4.37
N PHE A 83 12.14 -2.28 -4.41
CA PHE A 83 12.18 -3.72 -4.14
C PHE A 83 11.57 -4.09 -2.77
N ARG A 84 11.80 -3.27 -1.73
CA ARG A 84 11.24 -3.50 -0.38
C ARG A 84 9.72 -3.60 -0.40
N GLU A 85 9.05 -2.75 -1.18
CA GLU A 85 7.59 -2.77 -1.28
C GLU A 85 7.11 -3.96 -2.12
N ALA A 86 7.83 -4.34 -3.17
CA ALA A 86 7.53 -5.55 -3.93
C ALA A 86 7.61 -6.80 -3.03
N PHE A 87 8.62 -6.89 -2.15
CA PHE A 87 8.72 -7.97 -1.18
C PHE A 87 7.61 -7.90 -0.13
N ARG A 88 7.30 -6.70 0.40
CA ARG A 88 6.23 -6.48 1.37
C ARG A 88 4.87 -6.93 0.81
N GLN A 89 4.54 -6.55 -0.43
CA GLN A 89 3.33 -6.98 -1.14
C GLN A 89 3.23 -8.48 -1.37
N LYS A 90 4.36 -9.16 -1.59
CA LYS A 90 4.40 -10.61 -1.77
C LYS A 90 4.24 -11.36 -0.45
N GLY A 91 4.67 -10.76 0.66
CA GLY A 91 4.69 -11.39 1.97
C GLY A 91 5.88 -12.35 2.17
N PRO A 92 5.88 -13.10 3.28
CA PRO A 92 7.00 -13.93 3.73
C PRO A 92 7.49 -14.92 2.66
N SER A 93 8.79 -15.01 2.41
CA SER A 93 9.35 -15.88 1.36
C SER A 93 10.07 -17.13 1.88
N ASN A 94 10.05 -17.39 3.19
CA ASN A 94 10.74 -18.52 3.82
C ASN A 94 9.93 -19.82 3.77
N TYR A 95 8.61 -19.73 3.97
CA TYR A 95 7.63 -20.80 3.83
C TYR A 95 6.38 -20.23 3.17
N PHE A 96 5.56 -21.08 2.57
CA PHE A 96 4.32 -20.65 1.93
C PHE A 96 3.23 -20.40 2.98
N HIS A 97 3.04 -19.14 3.39
CA HIS A 97 2.04 -18.73 4.39
C HIS A 97 1.55 -17.28 4.20
N GLY A 98 0.53 -16.89 4.96
CA GLY A 98 0.00 -15.52 5.01
C GLY A 98 -0.58 -15.06 3.68
N ILE A 99 -0.12 -13.90 3.19
CA ILE A 99 -0.58 -13.29 1.92
C ILE A 99 -0.44 -14.27 0.74
N GLN A 100 0.58 -15.13 0.75
CA GLN A 100 0.81 -16.09 -0.32
C GLN A 100 -0.28 -17.18 -0.37
N THR A 101 -0.77 -17.63 0.78
CA THR A 101 -1.84 -18.63 0.84
C THR A 101 -3.17 -18.05 0.35
N THR A 102 -3.50 -16.81 0.71
CA THR A 102 -4.74 -16.14 0.31
C THR A 102 -4.81 -15.91 -1.21
N LYS A 103 -3.72 -15.43 -1.83
CA LYS A 103 -3.68 -15.25 -3.29
C LYS A 103 -3.90 -16.55 -4.07
N LYS A 104 -3.41 -17.68 -3.55
CA LYS A 104 -3.61 -18.98 -4.18
C LYS A 104 -5.06 -19.47 -4.07
N SER A 105 -5.72 -19.25 -2.93
CA SER A 105 -7.14 -19.62 -2.79
C SER A 105 -8.04 -18.79 -3.71
N GLU A 106 -7.76 -17.51 -3.88
CA GLU A 106 -8.50 -16.64 -4.82
C GLU A 106 -8.31 -17.11 -6.27
N ALA A 107 -7.08 -17.41 -6.67
CA ALA A 107 -6.78 -17.93 -8.00
C ALA A 107 -7.34 -19.33 -8.27
N ALA A 108 -7.64 -20.13 -7.23
CA ALA A 108 -8.24 -21.46 -7.37
C ALA A 108 -9.78 -21.43 -7.47
N HIS A 109 -10.40 -20.27 -7.21
CA HIS A 109 -11.85 -20.06 -7.27
C HIS A 109 -12.32 -19.31 -8.54
N VAL A 110 -11.41 -19.07 -9.48
CA VAL A 110 -11.67 -18.55 -10.82
C VAL A 110 -11.46 -19.67 -11.84
#